data_AF-A0ABD6MQ17-F1
#
_entry.id   AF-A0ABD6MQ17-F1
#
_cell.length_a   1.000
_cell.length_b   1.000
_cell.length_c   1.000
_cell.angle_alpha   90.00
_cell.angle_beta   90.00
_cell.angle_gamma   90.00
#
_symmetry.space_group_name_H-M   'P 1'
#
loop_
_entity.id
_entity.type
_entity.pdbx_description
1 polymer ?
#
loop_
_entity_poly.entity_id
_entity_poly.type
_entity_poly.pdbx_seq_one_letter_code
_entity_poly.pdbx_strand_id
1 'polypeptide(L)'
;MSDQPSEASRPPERSPEADTQPEPQAPAPTATAKTAETAKTARTTAPARATASAGTPAGARTPPAGPANPWQHGAGAPGAKNSTGEGATALLRPPPPPLIRPAVLWSVLATAVLSALFLGDGLGVNLLIVAVPAALAAFFAARSAGRRLRPWTATWAVGGLALLAVPALRDAGWPTFLAVVSAFALGSLALHGSRSWLGVLIGSLGLIDAIVPGIIWGVRGIRARADGSRARWGAALRTTAVAVVLLVVFGTLFASADAAFADLLGGLMPDASFAEGPWRIFLFALGLAGALAAAYTAAAPVRWDGITVSPGKPRGRIEWALPLIVLNLLFAAFIALQLVVLLGGYEKVRAETGLDHAEYARQGFWQLLWATLLTLLVIALALRWAPRGGSRDRTLVRAVLGTLCVLTLVVVASALRRMDLYVDEYGLTRLRISVAAMELWLGVVLVLILAAGVFGARFLPRAIAVSAAAGVLAFGLLSPDGLIAEQNVQRFEARESAGIDIDYVKDLSADAVPALDRLPEPERSCALRIVQREVLHGDTPWYATSWGEARAKEILEKRPVQGDGRDCYRLGTDGVRDGYEPDDDGYDPY
;
A
#
# COMPACT_ATOMS: atom_id res chain seq x y z
N MET A 1 73.50 -1.71 5.62
CA MET A 1 74.00 -2.56 6.72
C MET A 1 72.79 -3.32 7.23
N SER A 2 72.49 -4.47 6.63
CA SER A 2 73.03 -5.79 7.00
C SER A 2 72.27 -6.33 8.21
N ASP A 3 71.67 -7.53 8.24
CA ASP A 3 71.66 -8.68 7.34
C ASP A 3 70.44 -9.55 7.71
N GLN A 4 69.77 -10.12 6.69
CA GLN A 4 69.05 -11.40 6.75
C GLN A 4 70.10 -12.55 6.75
N PRO A 5 69.82 -13.88 7.01
CA PRO A 5 68.77 -14.65 6.30
C PRO A 5 68.27 -16.01 6.90
N SER A 6 67.40 -16.68 6.12
CA SER A 6 67.31 -18.15 5.88
C SER A 6 66.75 -19.10 6.97
N GLU A 7 66.00 -20.18 6.72
CA GLU A 7 65.71 -20.92 5.46
C GLU A 7 64.54 -21.95 5.62
N ALA A 8 63.68 -21.98 4.60
CA ALA A 8 63.20 -23.16 3.82
C ALA A 8 62.35 -24.28 4.46
N SER A 9 61.29 -24.77 3.79
CA SER A 9 61.32 -25.21 2.39
C SER A 9 60.01 -25.03 1.60
N ARG A 10 60.21 -24.60 0.36
CA ARG A 10 59.38 -24.55 -0.87
C ARG A 10 60.40 -25.02 -1.97
N PRO A 11 60.21 -24.90 -3.29
CA PRO A 11 59.11 -25.07 -4.24
C PRO A 11 59.60 -25.86 -5.52
N PRO A 12 59.46 -25.42 -6.80
CA PRO A 12 58.31 -25.49 -7.74
C PRO A 12 58.63 -26.00 -9.19
N GLU A 13 57.62 -25.86 -10.06
CA GLU A 13 57.67 -25.24 -11.42
C GLU A 13 57.86 -26.12 -12.68
N ARG A 14 56.85 -26.12 -13.59
CA ARG A 14 56.85 -25.38 -14.90
C ARG A 14 55.74 -25.82 -15.87
N SER A 15 55.15 -24.83 -16.54
CA SER A 15 54.38 -24.85 -17.81
C SER A 15 55.35 -24.85 -19.04
N PRO A 16 55.01 -24.56 -20.33
CA PRO A 16 53.74 -24.40 -21.11
C PRO A 16 53.77 -25.03 -22.56
N GLU A 17 52.86 -24.58 -23.47
CA GLU A 17 52.80 -24.66 -24.97
C GLU A 17 52.25 -25.94 -25.66
N ALA A 18 51.78 -25.97 -26.92
CA ALA A 18 50.84 -25.21 -27.78
C ALA A 18 50.82 -25.92 -29.17
N ASP A 19 49.68 -25.85 -29.90
CA ASP A 19 49.42 -26.16 -31.33
C ASP A 19 49.60 -27.58 -31.94
N THR A 20 48.59 -28.08 -32.68
CA THR A 20 48.46 -28.06 -34.17
C THR A 20 47.35 -29.03 -34.68
N GLN A 21 46.48 -28.59 -35.61
CA GLN A 21 45.64 -29.40 -36.53
C GLN A 21 46.52 -30.01 -37.68
N PRO A 22 46.09 -30.93 -38.62
CA PRO A 22 44.79 -31.03 -39.33
C PRO A 22 44.28 -32.46 -39.74
N GLU A 23 43.14 -32.51 -40.45
CA GLU A 23 42.47 -33.61 -41.21
C GLU A 23 43.34 -34.25 -42.35
N PRO A 24 42.90 -35.18 -43.26
CA PRO A 24 41.65 -35.97 -43.44
C PRO A 24 41.83 -37.46 -43.89
N GLN A 25 40.73 -38.22 -44.09
CA GLN A 25 40.41 -39.04 -45.31
C GLN A 25 39.34 -40.13 -45.08
N ALA A 26 38.31 -40.10 -45.94
CA ALA A 26 37.27 -41.12 -46.16
C ALA A 26 37.80 -42.26 -47.10
N PRO A 27 37.02 -43.31 -47.48
CA PRO A 27 35.88 -43.13 -48.42
C PRO A 27 34.66 -44.07 -48.24
N ALA A 28 33.59 -43.69 -48.94
CA ALA A 28 32.34 -44.41 -49.22
C ALA A 28 32.53 -45.58 -50.23
N PRO A 29 31.47 -46.28 -50.73
CA PRO A 29 30.52 -45.72 -51.73
C PRO A 29 29.02 -46.01 -51.45
N THR A 30 28.03 -45.19 -51.84
CA THR A 30 27.40 -44.97 -53.19
C THR A 30 26.62 -46.22 -53.67
N ALA A 31 25.38 -46.23 -54.19
CA ALA A 31 24.65 -45.38 -55.15
C ALA A 31 23.12 -45.72 -55.06
N THR A 32 22.13 -44.81 -55.07
CA THR A 32 21.50 -44.03 -56.17
C THR A 32 20.98 -44.78 -57.41
N ALA A 33 19.77 -44.33 -57.82
CA ALA A 33 19.15 -44.37 -59.16
C ALA A 33 18.28 -45.62 -59.46
N LYS A 34 17.16 -45.59 -60.20
CA LYS A 34 16.35 -44.57 -60.88
C LYS A 34 15.13 -45.32 -61.50
N THR A 35 13.97 -44.66 -61.56
CA THR A 35 12.92 -44.72 -62.61
C THR A 35 12.15 -46.00 -62.99
N ALA A 36 10.88 -45.73 -63.38
CA ALA A 36 9.96 -46.52 -64.22
C ALA A 36 9.15 -47.59 -63.46
N GLU A 37 7.86 -47.82 -63.67
CA GLU A 37 7.00 -47.54 -64.82
C GLU A 37 5.51 -47.86 -64.48
N THR A 38 4.59 -47.22 -65.22
CA THR A 38 3.27 -47.71 -65.72
C THR A 38 2.28 -48.44 -64.78
N ALA A 39 1.09 -47.88 -64.51
CA ALA A 39 -0.13 -47.84 -65.33
C ALA A 39 -0.97 -49.14 -65.37
N LYS A 40 -2.20 -49.07 -64.84
CA LYS A 40 -3.50 -49.54 -65.43
C LYS A 40 -4.57 -49.63 -64.34
N THR A 41 -5.58 -48.77 -64.29
CA THR A 41 -6.85 -48.74 -65.07
C THR A 41 -7.77 -49.95 -64.85
N ALA A 42 -9.00 -49.63 -64.39
CA ALA A 42 -10.28 -50.31 -64.65
C ALA A 42 -10.50 -51.72 -64.08
N ARG A 43 -11.72 -52.21 -63.84
CA ARG A 43 -13.11 -51.75 -63.65
C ARG A 43 -13.90 -53.06 -63.57
N THR A 44 -15.01 -53.09 -62.83
CA THR A 44 -16.16 -54.00 -63.02
C THR A 44 -15.98 -55.50 -62.73
N THR A 45 -16.79 -56.06 -61.83
CA THR A 45 -18.03 -56.82 -62.15
C THR A 45 -18.63 -57.46 -60.90
N ALA A 46 -19.88 -57.11 -60.58
CA ALA A 46 -20.88 -58.03 -60.02
C ALA A 46 -21.48 -58.87 -61.20
N PRO A 47 -22.54 -59.70 -61.10
CA PRO A 47 -23.33 -60.22 -59.95
C PRO A 47 -23.75 -61.73 -60.08
N ALA A 48 -24.47 -62.26 -59.07
CA ALA A 48 -25.56 -63.27 -59.15
C ALA A 48 -26.15 -63.41 -57.72
N ARG A 49 -27.41 -63.17 -57.32
CA ARG A 49 -28.81 -63.30 -57.79
C ARG A 49 -29.52 -64.57 -57.29
N ALA A 50 -30.44 -64.39 -56.31
CA ALA A 50 -31.79 -64.99 -56.12
C ALA A 50 -32.18 -64.89 -54.62
N THR A 51 -33.14 -64.11 -54.08
CA THR A 51 -34.62 -63.91 -54.23
C THR A 51 -35.54 -65.04 -53.77
N ALA A 52 -36.22 -64.83 -52.62
CA ALA A 52 -37.66 -65.04 -52.32
C ALA A 52 -37.87 -64.90 -50.77
N SER A 53 -39.02 -64.58 -50.16
CA SER A 53 -40.18 -63.69 -50.39
C SER A 53 -41.08 -63.82 -49.14
N ALA A 54 -41.60 -62.69 -48.65
CA ALA A 54 -42.84 -62.48 -47.87
C ALA A 54 -43.03 -63.01 -46.41
N GLY A 55 -43.51 -62.10 -45.54
CA GLY A 55 -44.34 -62.44 -44.36
C GLY A 55 -44.24 -61.50 -43.16
N THR A 56 -45.12 -60.49 -43.05
CA THR A 56 -45.41 -59.70 -41.83
C THR A 56 -46.49 -60.42 -41.00
N PRO A 57 -46.44 -60.42 -39.65
CA PRO A 57 -47.32 -59.55 -38.82
C PRO A 57 -46.60 -58.98 -37.57
N ALA A 58 -46.72 -57.69 -37.24
CA ALA A 58 -47.70 -57.06 -36.33
C ALA A 58 -47.66 -57.52 -34.84
N GLY A 59 -47.33 -56.59 -33.91
CA GLY A 59 -47.74 -56.68 -32.49
C GLY A 59 -46.91 -55.88 -31.46
N ALA A 60 -47.62 -55.14 -30.60
CA ALA A 60 -47.23 -54.46 -29.33
C ALA A 60 -46.56 -53.05 -29.45
N ARG A 61 -47.31 -51.95 -29.60
CA ARG A 61 -48.13 -51.16 -28.63
C ARG A 61 -47.32 -50.44 -27.52
N THR A 62 -47.01 -49.17 -27.80
CA THR A 62 -46.73 -48.07 -26.86
C THR A 62 -48.05 -47.58 -26.22
N PRO A 63 -48.09 -47.24 -24.91
CA PRO A 63 -49.31 -46.75 -24.28
C PRO A 63 -49.61 -45.28 -24.67
N PRO A 64 -50.90 -44.88 -24.73
CA PRO A 64 -51.33 -43.59 -25.25
C PRO A 64 -51.16 -42.44 -24.24
N ALA A 65 -50.86 -41.25 -24.78
CA ALA A 65 -50.91 -39.99 -24.05
C ALA A 65 -52.37 -39.70 -23.62
N GLY A 66 -52.58 -39.55 -22.31
CA GLY A 66 -53.86 -39.15 -21.73
C GLY A 66 -54.20 -37.68 -22.03
N PRO A 67 -55.49 -37.29 -21.93
CA PRO A 67 -55.96 -35.96 -22.28
C PRO A 67 -55.39 -34.89 -21.33
N ALA A 68 -54.91 -33.78 -21.92
CA ALA A 68 -54.41 -32.62 -21.21
C ALA A 68 -55.50 -32.00 -20.32
N ASN A 69 -55.22 -31.92 -19.02
CA ASN A 69 -56.12 -31.32 -18.04
C ASN A 69 -56.08 -29.78 -18.16
N PRO A 70 -57.18 -29.07 -18.49
CA PRO A 70 -57.17 -27.62 -18.74
C PRO A 70 -57.00 -26.76 -17.48
N TRP A 71 -56.84 -27.36 -16.30
CA TRP A 71 -56.79 -26.66 -15.01
C TRP A 71 -55.44 -26.74 -14.27
N GLN A 72 -54.34 -27.08 -14.97
CA GLN A 72 -53.00 -26.95 -14.40
C GLN A 72 -52.47 -25.52 -14.58
N HIS A 73 -52.87 -24.62 -13.67
CA HIS A 73 -52.17 -23.37 -13.45
C HIS A 73 -50.88 -23.64 -12.65
N GLY A 74 -49.73 -23.51 -13.33
CA GLY A 74 -48.48 -22.98 -12.78
C GLY A 74 -47.84 -23.69 -11.58
N ALA A 75 -47.23 -24.86 -11.80
CA ALA A 75 -46.10 -25.30 -10.97
C ALA A 75 -44.79 -24.88 -11.66
N GLY A 76 -44.50 -23.57 -11.62
CA GLY A 76 -43.16 -23.08 -11.89
C GLY A 76 -42.18 -23.76 -10.93
N ALA A 77 -41.06 -24.24 -11.48
CA ALA A 77 -39.93 -24.71 -10.69
C ALA A 77 -39.65 -23.72 -9.54
N PRO A 78 -39.37 -24.21 -8.32
CA PRO A 78 -39.29 -23.37 -7.15
C PRO A 78 -38.25 -22.28 -7.40
N GLY A 79 -38.76 -21.04 -7.41
CA GLY A 79 -37.93 -19.86 -7.45
C GLY A 79 -36.79 -20.01 -6.44
N ALA A 80 -35.61 -19.58 -6.86
CA ALA A 80 -34.57 -19.16 -5.93
C ALA A 80 -35.28 -18.44 -4.79
N LYS A 81 -35.26 -19.06 -3.60
CA LYS A 81 -35.75 -18.40 -2.40
C LYS A 81 -34.96 -17.11 -2.34
N ASN A 82 -35.61 -15.98 -2.63
CA ASN A 82 -35.08 -14.67 -2.37
C ASN A 82 -34.76 -14.67 -0.88
N SER A 83 -33.48 -14.86 -0.56
CA SER A 83 -32.93 -14.65 0.75
C SER A 83 -33.15 -13.18 1.06
N THR A 84 -34.22 -12.91 1.80
CA THR A 84 -34.48 -11.64 2.47
C THR A 84 -33.30 -11.39 3.41
N GLY A 85 -32.30 -10.65 2.92
CA GLY A 85 -31.03 -10.39 3.61
C GLY A 85 -29.79 -10.33 2.70
N GLU A 86 -29.92 -10.47 1.37
CA GLU A 86 -28.77 -10.31 0.48
C GLU A 86 -28.42 -8.83 0.28
N GLY A 87 -27.30 -8.40 0.87
CA GLY A 87 -26.76 -7.05 0.70
C GLY A 87 -26.52 -6.70 -0.77
N ALA A 88 -26.47 -5.40 -1.07
CA ALA A 88 -26.40 -4.86 -2.44
C ALA A 88 -25.26 -5.43 -3.32
N THR A 89 -24.21 -6.04 -2.74
CA THR A 89 -23.09 -6.62 -3.49
C THR A 89 -23.26 -8.11 -3.83
N ALA A 90 -24.31 -8.79 -3.35
CA ALA A 90 -24.53 -10.23 -3.59
C ALA A 90 -24.61 -10.56 -5.09
N LEU A 91 -25.25 -9.68 -5.88
CA LEU A 91 -25.35 -9.78 -7.34
C LEU A 91 -24.00 -9.65 -8.07
N LEU A 92 -22.98 -9.09 -7.42
CA LEU A 92 -21.66 -8.83 -7.99
C LEU A 92 -20.62 -9.91 -7.60
N ARG A 93 -21.00 -10.90 -6.80
CA ARG A 93 -20.10 -11.97 -6.33
C ARG A 93 -20.23 -13.25 -7.17
N PRO A 94 -19.13 -14.01 -7.35
CA PRO A 94 -19.19 -15.36 -7.90
C PRO A 94 -19.91 -16.34 -6.95
N PRO A 95 -20.25 -17.57 -7.41
CA PRO A 95 -20.84 -18.61 -6.56
C PRO A 95 -20.02 -18.86 -5.28
N PRO A 96 -20.66 -19.38 -4.21
CA PRO A 96 -20.04 -19.50 -2.90
C PRO A 96 -18.74 -20.32 -2.95
N PRO A 97 -17.72 -19.92 -2.18
CA PRO A 97 -16.41 -20.57 -2.23
C PRO A 97 -16.47 -22.01 -1.70
N PRO A 98 -15.53 -22.89 -2.13
CA PRO A 98 -15.44 -24.26 -1.62
C PRO A 98 -15.19 -24.29 -0.10
N LEU A 99 -15.32 -25.47 0.51
CA LEU A 99 -15.04 -25.64 1.94
C LEU A 99 -13.61 -25.17 2.30
N ILE A 100 -13.51 -24.50 3.45
CA ILE A 100 -12.24 -23.97 3.97
C ILE A 100 -11.20 -25.08 4.08
N ARG A 101 -9.98 -24.86 3.57
CA ARG A 101 -8.85 -25.79 3.74
C ARG A 101 -8.15 -25.59 5.09
N PRO A 102 -7.43 -26.60 5.63
CA PRO A 102 -6.77 -26.48 6.93
C PRO A 102 -5.76 -25.34 6.98
N ALA A 103 -5.03 -25.11 5.89
CA ALA A 103 -4.08 -23.99 5.80
C ALA A 103 -4.74 -22.61 6.02
N VAL A 104 -5.98 -22.42 5.54
CA VAL A 104 -6.73 -21.18 5.75
C VAL A 104 -7.15 -21.06 7.22
N LEU A 105 -7.66 -22.14 7.83
CA LEU A 105 -8.03 -22.14 9.26
C LEU A 105 -6.84 -21.85 10.17
N TRP A 106 -5.69 -22.48 9.92
CA TRP A 106 -4.47 -22.24 10.71
C TRP A 106 -3.95 -20.82 10.54
N SER A 107 -3.98 -20.27 9.32
CA SER A 107 -3.55 -18.88 9.08
C SER A 107 -4.48 -17.88 9.76
N VAL A 108 -5.81 -18.10 9.68
CA VAL A 108 -6.82 -17.28 10.36
C VAL A 108 -6.67 -17.36 11.88
N LEU A 109 -6.45 -18.56 12.43
CA LEU A 109 -6.23 -18.75 13.86
C LEU A 109 -4.93 -18.06 14.30
N ALA A 110 -3.86 -18.21 13.52
CA ALA A 110 -2.60 -17.51 13.79
C ALA A 110 -2.81 -15.99 13.79
N THR A 111 -3.51 -15.42 12.81
CA THR A 111 -3.84 -13.99 12.81
C THR A 111 -4.61 -13.59 14.08
N ALA A 112 -5.67 -14.34 14.45
CA ALA A 112 -6.47 -14.01 15.63
C ALA A 112 -5.66 -14.06 16.94
N VAL A 113 -4.84 -15.11 17.12
CA VAL A 113 -3.98 -15.26 18.31
C VAL A 113 -2.92 -14.15 18.34
N LEU A 114 -2.24 -13.89 17.23
CA LEU A 114 -1.22 -12.83 17.15
C LEU A 114 -1.84 -11.44 17.35
N SER A 115 -3.05 -11.18 16.85
CA SER A 115 -3.78 -9.94 17.12
C SER A 115 -4.03 -9.75 18.61
N ALA A 116 -4.45 -10.81 19.31
CA ALA A 116 -4.73 -10.77 20.74
C ALA A 116 -3.47 -10.56 21.60
N LEU A 117 -2.33 -11.10 21.16
CA LEU A 117 -1.08 -11.07 21.90
C LEU A 117 -0.28 -9.79 21.66
N PHE A 118 -0.29 -9.24 20.44
CA PHE A 118 0.68 -8.21 20.04
C PHE A 118 0.06 -6.82 19.82
N LEU A 119 -1.21 -6.69 19.39
CA LEU A 119 -1.79 -5.37 19.08
C LEU A 119 -2.19 -4.55 20.33
N GLY A 120 -2.09 -5.14 21.53
CA GLY A 120 -2.40 -4.47 22.79
C GLY A 120 -1.39 -3.38 23.16
N ASP A 121 -0.11 -3.64 22.89
CA ASP A 121 0.99 -2.83 23.42
C ASP A 121 1.53 -1.79 22.43
N GLY A 122 1.07 -1.83 21.17
CA GLY A 122 1.48 -0.88 20.13
C GLY A 122 1.38 -1.45 18.72
N LEU A 123 1.63 -0.58 17.73
CA LEU A 123 1.52 -0.91 16.31
C LEU A 123 2.81 -1.46 15.72
N GLY A 124 3.95 -0.83 16.04
CA GLY A 124 5.34 -1.19 15.70
C GLY A 124 5.55 -2.30 14.66
N VAL A 125 6.28 -3.34 15.05
CA VAL A 125 6.47 -4.57 14.26
C VAL A 125 5.23 -5.46 14.32
N ASN A 126 4.43 -5.33 15.38
CA ASN A 126 3.19 -6.09 15.64
C ASN A 126 2.23 -6.14 14.45
N LEU A 127 1.97 -4.99 13.81
CA LEU A 127 1.08 -4.93 12.65
C LEU A 127 1.56 -5.82 11.50
N LEU A 128 2.87 -5.86 11.24
CA LEU A 128 3.45 -6.67 10.18
C LEU A 128 3.37 -8.16 10.54
N ILE A 129 3.65 -8.52 11.80
CA ILE A 129 3.51 -9.89 12.33
C ILE A 129 2.08 -10.40 12.17
N VAL A 130 1.07 -9.55 12.41
CA VAL A 130 -0.35 -9.90 12.26
C VAL A 130 -0.79 -9.95 10.79
N ALA A 131 -0.29 -9.03 9.96
CA ALA A 131 -0.72 -8.90 8.56
C ALA A 131 -0.22 -10.04 7.66
N VAL A 132 0.98 -10.59 7.91
CA VAL A 132 1.54 -11.72 7.14
C VAL A 132 0.62 -12.96 7.14
N PRO A 133 0.19 -13.53 8.28
CA PRO A 133 -0.72 -14.67 8.30
C PRO A 133 -2.09 -14.32 7.72
N ALA A 134 -2.57 -13.08 7.84
CA ALA A 134 -3.81 -12.64 7.21
C ALA A 134 -3.71 -12.67 5.68
N ALA A 135 -2.59 -12.19 5.12
CA ALA A 135 -2.29 -12.26 3.69
C ALA A 135 -2.13 -13.71 3.21
N LEU A 136 -1.52 -14.59 4.02
CA LEU A 136 -1.42 -16.02 3.73
C LEU A 136 -2.80 -16.71 3.73
N ALA A 137 -3.68 -16.35 4.68
CA ALA A 137 -5.06 -16.84 4.71
C ALA A 137 -5.80 -16.48 3.41
N ALA A 138 -5.69 -15.22 2.97
CA ALA A 138 -6.23 -14.76 1.69
C ALA A 138 -5.63 -15.50 0.49
N PHE A 139 -4.30 -15.69 0.46
CA PHE A 139 -3.61 -16.43 -0.60
C PHE A 139 -4.07 -17.89 -0.70
N PHE A 140 -4.11 -18.61 0.42
CA PHE A 140 -4.56 -20.00 0.45
C PHE A 140 -6.04 -20.14 0.09
N ALA A 141 -6.88 -19.19 0.53
CA ALA A 141 -8.29 -19.15 0.19
C ALA A 141 -8.50 -18.93 -1.32
N ALA A 142 -7.79 -17.96 -1.92
CA ALA A 142 -7.81 -17.74 -3.36
C ALA A 142 -7.34 -18.97 -4.16
N ARG A 143 -6.26 -19.62 -3.72
CA ARG A 143 -5.75 -20.85 -4.36
C ARG A 143 -6.73 -22.00 -4.23
N SER A 144 -7.43 -22.11 -3.10
CA SER A 144 -8.45 -23.14 -2.88
C SER A 144 -9.68 -22.96 -3.78
N ALA A 145 -9.99 -21.71 -4.15
CA ALA A 145 -11.02 -21.36 -5.12
C ALA A 145 -10.54 -21.46 -6.59
N GLY A 146 -9.36 -22.03 -6.84
CA GLY A 146 -8.81 -22.22 -8.20
C GLY A 146 -8.24 -20.95 -8.83
N ARG A 147 -8.06 -19.86 -8.07
CA ARG A 147 -7.47 -18.61 -8.60
C ARG A 147 -5.95 -18.71 -8.64
N ARG A 148 -5.35 -18.19 -9.72
CA ARG A 148 -3.89 -17.99 -9.83
C ARG A 148 -3.51 -16.60 -9.34
N LEU A 149 -2.34 -16.50 -8.71
CA LEU A 149 -1.76 -15.21 -8.30
C LEU A 149 -1.44 -14.39 -9.56
N ARG A 150 -2.08 -13.23 -9.70
CA ARG A 150 -1.81 -12.30 -10.80
C ARG A 150 -0.70 -11.34 -10.38
N PRO A 151 0.17 -10.88 -11.31
CA PRO A 151 1.25 -9.94 -10.98
C PRO A 151 0.76 -8.71 -10.21
N TRP A 152 -0.30 -8.06 -10.70
CA TRP A 152 -0.90 -6.90 -10.04
C TRP A 152 -1.44 -7.20 -8.63
N THR A 153 -2.02 -8.38 -8.41
CA THR A 153 -2.46 -8.78 -7.05
C THR A 153 -1.28 -8.93 -6.11
N ALA A 154 -0.16 -9.49 -6.60
CA ALA A 154 1.07 -9.56 -5.83
C ALA A 154 1.63 -8.16 -5.55
N THR A 155 1.64 -7.25 -6.53
CA THR A 155 2.09 -5.86 -6.33
C THR A 155 1.30 -5.16 -5.22
N TRP A 156 -0.03 -5.30 -5.19
CA TRP A 156 -0.85 -4.69 -4.14
C TRP A 156 -0.63 -5.33 -2.77
N ALA A 157 -0.51 -6.65 -2.70
CA ALA A 157 -0.25 -7.35 -1.45
C ALA A 157 1.13 -7.01 -0.87
N VAL A 158 2.17 -7.02 -1.72
CA VAL A 158 3.54 -6.64 -1.32
C VAL A 158 3.60 -5.16 -0.96
N GLY A 159 2.97 -4.28 -1.75
CA GLY A 159 2.91 -2.84 -1.43
C GLY A 159 2.20 -2.55 -0.11
N GLY A 160 1.10 -3.27 0.18
CA GLY A 160 0.41 -3.17 1.47
C GLY A 160 1.28 -3.62 2.64
N LEU A 161 1.98 -4.75 2.50
CA LEU A 161 2.93 -5.22 3.53
C LEU A 161 4.13 -4.28 3.70
N ALA A 162 4.65 -3.70 2.61
CA ALA A 162 5.75 -2.73 2.66
C ALA A 162 5.34 -1.45 3.40
N LEU A 163 4.11 -0.97 3.23
CA LEU A 163 3.59 0.16 4.01
C LEU A 163 3.53 -0.13 5.51
N LEU A 164 3.24 -1.38 5.90
CA LEU A 164 3.27 -1.78 7.32
C LEU A 164 4.69 -1.89 7.90
N ALA A 165 5.74 -1.75 7.10
CA ALA A 165 7.09 -1.60 7.61
C ALA A 165 7.36 -0.18 8.16
N VAL A 166 6.54 0.82 7.80
CA VAL A 166 6.68 2.20 8.31
C VAL A 166 6.60 2.25 9.84
N PRO A 167 5.54 1.75 10.51
CA PRO A 167 5.47 1.76 11.98
C PRO A 167 6.59 0.94 12.67
N ALA A 168 7.11 -0.09 11.99
CA ALA A 168 8.23 -0.87 12.51
C ALA A 168 9.55 -0.07 12.49
N LEU A 169 9.71 0.83 11.53
CA LEU A 169 10.96 1.56 11.30
C LEU A 169 10.93 2.97 11.89
N ARG A 170 9.76 3.61 11.95
CA ARG A 170 9.58 5.03 12.26
C ARG A 170 8.53 5.23 13.33
N ASP A 171 8.82 6.15 14.23
CA ASP A 171 7.99 6.40 15.42
C ASP A 171 6.83 7.36 15.12
N ALA A 172 6.98 8.25 14.14
CA ALA A 172 5.98 9.27 13.85
C ALA A 172 4.57 8.66 13.64
N GLY A 173 3.60 9.06 14.47
CA GLY A 173 2.25 8.50 14.44
C GLY A 173 1.42 8.90 13.21
N TRP A 174 1.62 10.11 12.70
CA TRP A 174 0.84 10.64 11.59
C TRP A 174 1.19 10.03 10.21
N PRO A 175 2.46 9.76 9.84
CA PRO A 175 2.78 9.02 8.62
C PRO A 175 2.45 7.53 8.78
N THR A 176 2.58 6.99 9.99
CA THR A 176 2.11 5.64 10.33
C THR A 176 0.62 5.48 10.06
N PHE A 177 -0.22 6.44 10.48
CA PHE A 177 -1.65 6.44 10.17
C PHE A 177 -1.91 6.40 8.65
N LEU A 178 -1.23 7.26 7.89
CA LEU A 178 -1.34 7.28 6.41
C LEU A 178 -0.91 5.94 5.79
N ALA A 179 0.17 5.34 6.29
CA ALA A 179 0.68 4.06 5.82
C ALA A 179 -0.31 2.91 6.11
N VAL A 180 -0.91 2.86 7.30
CA VAL A 180 -1.90 1.84 7.68
C VAL A 180 -3.18 1.96 6.84
N VAL A 181 -3.71 3.17 6.67
CA VAL A 181 -4.90 3.41 5.82
C VAL A 181 -4.60 3.03 4.36
N SER A 182 -3.42 3.40 3.86
CA SER A 182 -2.99 3.04 2.50
C SER A 182 -2.78 1.53 2.35
N ALA A 183 -2.22 0.86 3.36
CA ALA A 183 -2.05 -0.59 3.38
C ALA A 183 -3.40 -1.31 3.33
N PHE A 184 -4.40 -0.81 4.06
CA PHE A 184 -5.77 -1.32 4.01
C PHE A 184 -6.39 -1.16 2.62
N ALA A 185 -6.24 0.01 2.00
CA ALA A 185 -6.71 0.27 0.63
C ALA A 185 -6.04 -0.66 -0.40
N LEU A 186 -4.72 -0.88 -0.27
CA LEU A 186 -3.97 -1.81 -1.12
C LEU A 186 -4.36 -3.27 -0.87
N GLY A 187 -4.61 -3.65 0.38
CA GLY A 187 -5.14 -4.97 0.73
C GLY A 187 -6.49 -5.21 0.05
N SER A 188 -7.39 -4.23 0.09
CA SER A 188 -8.67 -4.30 -0.64
C SER A 188 -8.48 -4.45 -2.15
N LEU A 189 -7.58 -3.67 -2.76
CA LEU A 189 -7.22 -3.80 -4.18
C LEU A 189 -6.65 -5.18 -4.52
N ALA A 190 -5.83 -5.77 -3.64
CA ALA A 190 -5.29 -7.11 -3.81
C ALA A 190 -6.41 -8.16 -3.83
N LEU A 191 -7.38 -8.03 -2.94
CA LEU A 191 -8.50 -8.97 -2.79
C LEU A 191 -9.49 -8.89 -3.97
N HIS A 192 -9.94 -7.68 -4.32
CA HIS A 192 -10.96 -7.44 -5.35
C HIS A 192 -10.38 -7.42 -6.78
N GLY A 193 -9.13 -7.00 -6.97
CA GLY A 193 -8.45 -7.00 -8.26
C GLY A 193 -9.02 -6.04 -9.31
N SER A 194 -9.68 -4.97 -8.87
CA SER A 194 -10.37 -3.98 -9.71
C SER A 194 -9.44 -3.31 -10.74
N ARG A 195 -10.03 -2.86 -11.85
CA ARG A 195 -9.34 -2.11 -12.90
C ARG A 195 -9.91 -0.71 -13.08
N SER A 196 -11.16 -0.52 -12.66
CA SER A 196 -11.90 0.73 -12.78
C SER A 196 -11.62 1.71 -11.64
N TRP A 197 -11.81 3.01 -11.91
CA TRP A 197 -11.78 4.07 -10.90
C TRP A 197 -12.72 3.76 -9.72
N LEU A 198 -13.93 3.27 -10.02
CA LEU A 198 -14.92 2.92 -9.01
C LEU A 198 -14.42 1.80 -8.09
N GLY A 199 -13.84 0.76 -8.67
CA GLY A 199 -13.32 -0.36 -7.89
C GLY A 199 -12.05 -0.03 -7.09
N VAL A 200 -11.31 1.03 -7.44
CA VAL A 200 -10.19 1.53 -6.63
C VAL A 200 -10.70 2.31 -5.41
N LEU A 201 -11.75 3.12 -5.58
CA LEU A 201 -12.29 3.97 -4.51
C LEU A 201 -13.24 3.22 -3.57
N ILE A 202 -14.12 2.37 -4.11
CA ILE A 202 -15.21 1.70 -3.37
C ILE A 202 -14.77 0.32 -2.86
N GLY A 203 -13.65 -0.22 -3.37
CA GLY A 203 -13.15 -1.55 -3.00
C GLY A 203 -13.10 -1.78 -1.50
N SER A 204 -12.67 -0.77 -0.73
CA SER A 204 -12.51 -0.83 0.73
C SER A 204 -13.83 -1.14 1.47
N LEU A 205 -14.97 -0.69 0.94
CA LEU A 205 -16.29 -0.99 1.53
C LEU A 205 -16.70 -2.46 1.33
N GLY A 206 -16.15 -3.13 0.31
CA GLY A 206 -16.41 -4.53 0.02
C GLY A 206 -15.93 -5.50 1.09
N LEU A 207 -14.94 -5.10 1.90
CA LEU A 207 -14.43 -5.93 2.99
C LEU A 207 -15.41 -5.99 4.17
N ILE A 208 -16.09 -4.87 4.46
CA ILE A 208 -17.10 -4.79 5.54
C ILE A 208 -18.25 -5.75 5.24
N ASP A 209 -18.72 -5.77 3.98
CA ASP A 209 -19.78 -6.67 3.51
C ASP A 209 -19.33 -8.15 3.46
N ALA A 210 -18.05 -8.46 3.68
CA ALA A 210 -17.54 -9.82 3.73
C ALA A 210 -17.37 -10.37 5.16
N ILE A 211 -17.54 -9.54 6.19
CA ILE A 211 -17.40 -9.95 7.59
C ILE A 211 -18.40 -11.07 7.94
N VAL A 212 -19.70 -10.80 7.76
CA VAL A 212 -20.75 -11.77 8.14
C VAL A 212 -20.68 -13.04 7.27
N PRO A 213 -20.61 -12.98 5.93
CA PRO A 213 -20.45 -14.18 5.10
C PRO A 213 -19.16 -14.96 5.41
N GLY A 214 -18.07 -14.26 5.72
CA GLY A 214 -16.79 -14.86 6.10
C GLY A 214 -16.88 -15.66 7.40
N ILE A 215 -17.56 -15.13 8.42
CA ILE A 215 -17.82 -15.84 9.68
C ILE A 215 -18.68 -17.08 9.45
N ILE A 216 -19.78 -16.96 8.69
CA ILE A 216 -20.66 -18.09 8.37
C ILE A 216 -19.90 -19.17 7.61
N TRP A 217 -19.07 -18.79 6.64
CA TRP A 217 -18.19 -19.71 5.90
C TRP A 217 -17.18 -20.39 6.83
N GLY A 218 -16.58 -19.63 7.76
CA GLY A 218 -15.74 -20.10 8.87
C GLY A 218 -16.37 -21.24 9.66
N VAL A 219 -17.54 -20.97 10.23
CA VAL A 219 -18.30 -21.89 11.08
C VAL A 219 -18.70 -23.15 10.30
N ARG A 220 -19.18 -23.01 9.06
CA ARG A 220 -19.52 -24.15 8.20
C ARG A 220 -18.30 -25.04 7.92
N GLY A 221 -17.14 -24.43 7.66
CA GLY A 221 -15.89 -25.14 7.42
C GLY A 221 -15.40 -25.96 8.63
N ILE A 222 -15.55 -25.41 9.83
CA ILE A 222 -15.21 -26.10 11.10
C ILE A 222 -16.19 -27.25 11.37
N ARG A 223 -17.51 -27.01 11.26
CA ARG A 223 -18.55 -28.03 11.49
C ARG A 223 -18.39 -29.24 10.57
N ALA A 224 -18.22 -29.00 9.27
CA ALA A 224 -18.00 -30.07 8.29
C ALA A 224 -16.77 -30.93 8.56
N ARG A 225 -15.78 -30.43 9.31
CA ARG A 225 -14.56 -31.17 9.71
C ARG A 225 -14.71 -31.88 11.05
N ALA A 226 -15.49 -31.31 11.97
CA ALA A 226 -15.79 -31.92 13.26
C ALA A 226 -16.55 -33.24 13.12
N ASP A 227 -17.42 -33.34 12.10
CA ASP A 227 -18.24 -34.52 11.85
C ASP A 227 -17.43 -35.74 11.33
N GLY A 228 -16.25 -35.53 10.75
CA GLY A 228 -15.44 -36.61 10.16
C GLY A 228 -14.23 -37.08 10.97
N SER A 229 -13.89 -36.46 12.11
CA SER A 229 -12.58 -36.70 12.75
C SER A 229 -12.47 -36.46 14.27
N ARG A 230 -13.55 -36.66 15.04
CA ARG A 230 -13.55 -36.48 16.52
C ARG A 230 -12.36 -37.16 17.22
N ALA A 231 -11.98 -38.37 16.80
CA ALA A 231 -10.85 -39.11 17.37
C ALA A 231 -9.47 -38.46 17.07
N ARG A 232 -9.26 -37.92 15.86
CA ARG A 232 -8.00 -37.26 15.47
C ARG A 232 -7.84 -35.89 16.14
N TRP A 233 -8.94 -35.12 16.27
CA TRP A 233 -8.92 -33.86 17.00
C TRP A 233 -8.72 -34.08 18.51
N GLY A 234 -9.31 -35.13 19.09
CA GLY A 234 -9.08 -35.48 20.48
C GLY A 234 -7.62 -35.83 20.77
N ALA A 235 -6.97 -36.59 19.88
CA ALA A 235 -5.55 -36.90 19.98
C ALA A 235 -4.68 -35.63 19.85
N ALA A 236 -4.93 -34.79 18.84
CA ALA A 236 -4.19 -33.55 18.64
C ALA A 236 -4.35 -32.57 19.81
N LEU A 237 -5.58 -32.39 20.32
CA LEU A 237 -5.84 -31.51 21.45
C LEU A 237 -5.15 -32.03 22.71
N ARG A 238 -5.16 -33.36 22.94
CA ARG A 238 -4.45 -33.98 24.07
C ARG A 238 -2.94 -33.80 23.94
N THR A 239 -2.35 -34.02 22.77
CA THR A 239 -0.91 -33.83 22.57
C THR A 239 -0.50 -32.37 22.73
N THR A 240 -1.30 -31.43 22.23
CA THR A 240 -1.03 -30.00 22.40
C THR A 240 -1.19 -29.59 23.86
N ALA A 241 -2.21 -30.07 24.56
CA ALA A 241 -2.39 -29.79 25.99
C ALA A 241 -1.20 -30.32 26.81
N VAL A 242 -0.75 -31.56 26.55
CA VAL A 242 0.44 -32.13 27.21
C VAL A 242 1.69 -31.31 26.88
N ALA A 243 1.88 -30.92 25.62
CA ALA A 243 3.02 -30.09 25.23
C ALA A 243 3.02 -28.71 25.91
N VAL A 244 1.86 -28.06 26.01
CA VAL A 244 1.69 -26.77 26.71
C VAL A 244 1.97 -26.94 28.20
N VAL A 245 1.42 -27.97 28.84
CA VAL A 245 1.69 -28.25 30.26
C VAL A 245 3.18 -28.48 30.49
N LEU A 246 3.83 -29.30 29.66
CA LEU A 246 5.28 -29.51 29.75
C LEU A 246 6.05 -28.20 29.56
N LEU A 247 5.68 -27.38 28.56
CA LEU A 247 6.37 -26.11 28.29
C LEU A 247 6.18 -25.09 29.42
N VAL A 248 5.01 -25.05 30.05
CA VAL A 248 4.78 -24.20 31.23
C VAL A 248 5.59 -24.72 32.41
N VAL A 249 5.53 -26.02 32.72
CA VAL A 249 6.26 -26.60 33.86
C VAL A 249 7.78 -26.43 33.70
N PHE A 250 8.34 -26.82 32.56
CA PHE A 250 9.78 -26.67 32.31
C PHE A 250 10.19 -25.20 32.11
N GLY A 251 9.37 -24.39 31.43
CA GLY A 251 9.66 -22.97 31.24
C GLY A 251 9.71 -22.20 32.56
N THR A 252 8.75 -22.44 33.46
CA THR A 252 8.73 -21.85 34.81
C THR A 252 9.85 -22.38 35.70
N LEU A 253 10.19 -23.67 35.59
CA LEU A 253 11.31 -24.25 36.33
C LEU A 253 12.66 -23.69 35.87
N PHE A 254 12.84 -23.49 34.56
CA PHE A 254 14.06 -22.88 34.03
C PHE A 254 14.14 -21.39 34.35
N ALA A 255 13.02 -20.67 34.30
CA ALA A 255 12.97 -19.26 34.70
C ALA A 255 13.21 -19.07 36.21
N SER A 256 12.81 -20.03 37.06
CA SER A 256 13.13 -19.95 38.49
C SER A 256 14.57 -20.37 38.81
N ALA A 257 15.17 -21.22 37.98
CA ALA A 257 16.53 -21.72 38.17
C ALA A 257 17.62 -20.76 37.66
N ASP A 258 17.34 -19.95 36.64
CA ASP A 258 18.32 -19.09 35.99
C ASP A 258 17.73 -17.70 35.70
N ALA A 259 18.37 -16.67 36.27
CA ALA A 259 17.93 -15.28 36.13
C ALA A 259 18.10 -14.75 34.70
N ALA A 260 19.13 -15.18 33.95
CA ALA A 260 19.29 -14.77 32.56
C ALA A 260 18.24 -15.41 31.65
N PHE A 261 17.84 -16.66 31.93
CA PHE A 261 16.70 -17.29 31.26
C PHE A 261 15.38 -16.61 31.64
N ALA A 262 15.20 -16.22 32.89
CA ALA A 262 14.03 -15.47 33.34
C ALA A 262 13.90 -14.13 32.61
N ASP A 263 14.99 -13.36 32.54
CA ASP A 263 15.03 -12.07 31.84
C ASP A 263 14.79 -12.24 30.34
N LEU A 264 15.37 -13.28 29.71
CA LEU A 264 15.12 -13.60 28.31
C LEU A 264 13.65 -13.97 28.07
N LEU A 265 13.06 -14.78 28.96
CA LEU A 265 11.67 -15.21 28.85
C LEU A 265 10.71 -14.03 29.06
N GLY A 266 10.98 -13.17 30.03
CA GLY A 266 10.24 -11.94 30.30
C GLY A 266 10.34 -10.94 29.14
N GLY A 267 11.50 -10.82 28.51
CA GLY A 267 11.68 -9.98 27.33
C GLY A 267 11.01 -10.52 26.06
N LEU A 268 10.82 -11.84 25.93
CA LEU A 268 10.23 -12.46 24.75
C LEU A 268 8.71 -12.66 24.84
N MET A 269 8.17 -12.87 26.05
CA MET A 269 6.74 -13.12 26.24
C MET A 269 5.95 -11.82 26.38
N PRO A 270 4.85 -11.65 25.65
CA PRO A 270 3.91 -10.56 25.89
C PRO A 270 3.30 -10.67 27.29
N ASP A 271 3.22 -9.56 28.01
CA ASP A 271 2.66 -9.52 29.38
C ASP A 271 1.19 -9.94 29.37
N ALA A 272 0.87 -11.20 29.65
CA ALA A 272 -0.49 -11.69 29.66
C ALA A 272 -1.20 -11.36 30.99
N SER A 273 -1.41 -10.06 31.26
CA SER A 273 -2.15 -9.61 32.43
C SER A 273 -3.63 -10.01 32.33
N PHE A 274 -4.21 -10.53 33.42
CA PHE A 274 -5.63 -10.90 33.45
C PHE A 274 -6.57 -9.69 33.30
N ALA A 275 -6.10 -8.48 33.64
CA ALA A 275 -6.87 -7.24 33.56
C ALA A 275 -7.15 -6.79 32.10
N GLU A 276 -6.25 -7.11 31.17
CA GLU A 276 -6.43 -6.86 29.73
C GLU A 276 -7.28 -7.91 29.02
N GLY A 277 -7.79 -8.91 29.74
CA GLY A 277 -8.57 -10.02 29.18
C GLY A 277 -9.66 -9.59 28.19
N PRO A 278 -10.55 -8.63 28.53
CA PRO A 278 -11.59 -8.18 27.60
C PRO A 278 -11.03 -7.52 26.33
N TRP A 279 -9.97 -6.71 26.44
CA TRP A 279 -9.34 -6.04 25.31
C TRP A 279 -8.68 -7.04 24.36
N ARG A 280 -7.96 -8.02 24.90
CA ARG A 280 -7.33 -9.10 24.11
C ARG A 280 -8.36 -9.99 23.44
N ILE A 281 -9.49 -10.28 24.10
CA ILE A 281 -10.62 -11.01 23.49
C ILE A 281 -11.21 -10.20 22.33
N PHE A 282 -11.35 -8.89 22.50
CA PHE A 282 -11.81 -8.01 21.42
C PHE A 282 -10.83 -8.01 20.23
N LEU A 283 -9.52 -7.88 20.47
CA LEU A 283 -8.48 -7.96 19.44
C LEU A 283 -8.44 -9.34 18.75
N PHE A 284 -8.64 -10.42 19.51
CA PHE A 284 -8.79 -11.77 18.95
C PHE A 284 -9.98 -11.84 18.00
N ALA A 285 -11.14 -11.36 18.43
CA ALA A 285 -12.37 -11.38 17.63
C ALA A 285 -12.22 -10.51 16.38
N LEU A 286 -11.58 -9.35 16.49
CA LEU A 286 -11.30 -8.44 15.39
C LEU A 286 -10.34 -9.08 14.37
N GLY A 287 -9.24 -9.67 14.83
CA GLY A 287 -8.28 -10.38 13.99
C GLY A 287 -8.90 -11.59 13.28
N LEU A 288 -9.72 -12.36 14.01
CA LEU A 288 -10.46 -13.50 13.47
C LEU A 288 -11.46 -13.07 12.37
N ALA A 289 -12.30 -12.07 12.67
CA ALA A 289 -13.30 -11.56 11.74
C ALA A 289 -12.64 -10.93 10.49
N GLY A 290 -11.58 -10.14 10.68
CA GLY A 290 -10.81 -9.52 9.61
C GLY A 290 -10.13 -10.53 8.70
N ALA A 291 -9.46 -11.54 9.27
CA ALA A 291 -8.80 -12.60 8.50
C ALA A 291 -9.82 -13.48 7.73
N LEU A 292 -10.98 -13.78 8.33
CA LEU A 292 -12.06 -14.50 7.66
C LEU A 292 -12.67 -13.67 6.53
N ALA A 293 -12.89 -12.36 6.74
CA ALA A 293 -13.38 -11.46 5.70
C ALA A 293 -12.39 -11.36 4.53
N ALA A 294 -11.09 -11.23 4.81
CA ALA A 294 -10.03 -11.22 3.81
C ALA A 294 -9.94 -12.57 3.06
N ALA A 295 -9.99 -13.70 3.76
CA ALA A 295 -9.99 -15.02 3.15
C ALA A 295 -11.24 -15.25 2.26
N TYR A 296 -12.41 -14.85 2.74
CA TYR A 296 -13.66 -14.96 2.01
C TYR A 296 -13.66 -14.09 0.75
N THR A 297 -13.28 -12.81 0.85
CA THR A 297 -13.15 -11.92 -0.32
C THR A 297 -12.11 -12.41 -1.32
N ALA A 298 -11.00 -12.98 -0.86
CA ALA A 298 -10.01 -13.58 -1.75
C ALA A 298 -10.57 -14.81 -2.49
N ALA A 299 -11.43 -15.59 -1.87
CA ALA A 299 -12.08 -16.74 -2.51
C ALA A 299 -13.23 -16.33 -3.43
N ALA A 300 -14.03 -15.33 -3.05
CA ALA A 300 -15.21 -14.84 -3.76
C ALA A 300 -15.24 -13.30 -3.81
N PRO A 301 -14.42 -12.66 -4.67
CA PRO A 301 -14.29 -11.20 -4.71
C PRO A 301 -15.54 -10.53 -5.31
N VAL A 302 -15.89 -9.36 -4.77
CA VAL A 302 -16.89 -8.46 -5.39
C VAL A 302 -16.31 -7.88 -6.68
N ARG A 303 -17.01 -8.09 -7.80
CA ARG A 303 -16.59 -7.61 -9.13
C ARG A 303 -17.09 -6.19 -9.39
N TRP A 304 -16.44 -5.21 -8.77
CA TRP A 304 -16.76 -3.78 -8.95
C TRP A 304 -16.70 -3.29 -10.39
N ASP A 305 -15.87 -3.93 -11.23
CA ASP A 305 -15.74 -3.57 -12.65
C ASP A 305 -17.02 -3.84 -13.48
N GLY A 306 -18.00 -4.54 -12.92
CA GLY A 306 -19.32 -4.71 -13.54
C GLY A 306 -20.19 -3.43 -13.49
N ILE A 307 -19.88 -2.49 -12.61
CA ILE A 307 -20.58 -1.21 -12.51
C ILE A 307 -19.99 -0.26 -13.54
N THR A 308 -20.56 -0.26 -14.75
CA THR A 308 -20.15 0.68 -15.80
C THR A 308 -20.83 2.02 -15.61
N VAL A 309 -20.05 3.06 -15.34
CA VAL A 309 -20.55 4.45 -15.38
C VAL A 309 -20.78 4.81 -16.85
N SER A 310 -22.01 5.21 -17.19
CA SER A 310 -22.35 5.61 -18.57
C SER A 310 -21.44 6.77 -19.02
N PRO A 311 -20.78 6.66 -20.20
CA PRO A 311 -19.94 7.73 -20.70
C PRO A 311 -20.76 8.99 -20.95
N GLY A 312 -20.21 10.16 -20.58
CA GLY A 312 -20.88 11.45 -20.81
C GLY A 312 -21.15 11.69 -22.29
N LYS A 313 -22.28 12.33 -22.62
CA LYS A 313 -22.63 12.68 -24.00
C LYS A 313 -21.54 13.61 -24.58
N PRO A 314 -20.91 13.28 -25.71
CA PRO A 314 -19.86 14.11 -26.30
C PRO A 314 -20.44 15.47 -26.69
N ARG A 315 -19.72 16.55 -26.39
CA ARG A 315 -20.10 17.92 -26.80
C ARG A 315 -19.45 18.31 -28.12
N GLY A 316 -19.95 19.39 -28.74
CA GLY A 316 -19.36 19.96 -29.95
C GLY A 316 -17.91 20.41 -29.71
N ARG A 317 -17.07 20.40 -30.75
CA ARG A 317 -15.65 20.76 -30.64
C ARG A 317 -15.44 22.16 -30.05
N ILE A 318 -16.21 23.14 -30.49
CA ILE A 318 -16.09 24.54 -30.05
C ILE A 318 -16.56 24.69 -28.60
N GLU A 319 -17.73 24.13 -28.26
CA GLU A 319 -18.28 24.16 -26.89
C GLU A 319 -17.34 23.53 -25.86
N TRP A 320 -16.56 22.53 -26.27
CA TRP A 320 -15.58 21.87 -25.41
C TRP A 320 -14.22 22.58 -25.40
N ALA A 321 -13.69 22.98 -26.56
CA ALA A 321 -12.34 23.52 -26.67
C ALA A 321 -12.24 24.97 -26.22
N LEU A 322 -13.24 25.81 -26.51
CA LEU A 322 -13.17 27.25 -26.26
C LEU A 322 -12.91 27.58 -24.77
N PRO A 323 -13.65 27.03 -23.78
CA PRO A 323 -13.38 27.30 -22.37
C PRO A 323 -11.97 26.86 -21.93
N LEU A 324 -11.50 25.71 -22.44
CA LEU A 324 -10.18 25.16 -22.11
C LEU A 324 -9.04 25.95 -22.76
N ILE A 325 -9.24 26.48 -23.96
CA ILE A 325 -8.26 27.36 -24.62
C ILE A 325 -8.15 28.69 -23.86
N VAL A 326 -9.27 29.29 -23.45
CA VAL A 326 -9.26 30.50 -22.62
C VAL A 326 -8.53 30.24 -21.30
N LEU A 327 -8.80 29.10 -20.66
CA LEU A 327 -8.09 28.69 -19.44
C LEU A 327 -6.58 28.53 -19.67
N ASN A 328 -6.17 27.89 -20.77
CA ASN A 328 -4.76 27.79 -21.15
C ASN A 328 -4.10 29.16 -21.34
N LEU A 329 -4.77 30.10 -22.01
CA LEU A 329 -4.27 31.46 -22.20
C LEU A 329 -4.11 32.19 -20.85
N LEU A 330 -5.06 32.01 -19.93
CA LEU A 330 -4.97 32.55 -18.57
C LEU A 330 -3.76 31.99 -17.82
N PHE A 331 -3.56 30.67 -17.85
CA PHE A 331 -2.40 30.02 -17.22
C PHE A 331 -1.09 30.49 -17.85
N ALA A 332 -1.04 30.62 -19.18
CA ALA A 332 0.13 31.10 -19.89
C ALA A 332 0.46 32.56 -19.53
N ALA A 333 -0.55 33.44 -19.43
CA ALA A 333 -0.37 34.82 -18.99
C ALA A 333 0.13 34.89 -17.54
N PHE A 334 -0.44 34.09 -16.65
CA PHE A 334 0.01 33.99 -15.26
C PHE A 334 1.48 33.52 -15.17
N ILE A 335 1.85 32.47 -15.88
CA ILE A 335 3.22 31.96 -15.93
C ILE A 335 4.17 33.00 -16.54
N ALA A 336 3.77 33.71 -17.60
CA ALA A 336 4.57 34.77 -18.19
C ALA A 336 4.86 35.88 -17.17
N LEU A 337 3.87 36.30 -16.39
CA LEU A 337 4.06 37.27 -15.30
C LEU A 337 5.03 36.74 -14.24
N GLN A 338 4.87 35.48 -13.83
CA GLN A 338 5.80 34.85 -12.87
C GLN A 338 7.23 34.79 -13.39
N LEU A 339 7.42 34.45 -14.66
CA LEU A 339 8.74 34.43 -15.30
C LEU A 339 9.33 35.84 -15.41
N VAL A 340 8.54 36.86 -15.77
CA VAL A 340 9.02 38.25 -15.82
C VAL A 340 9.48 38.72 -14.44
N VAL A 341 8.76 38.38 -13.38
CA VAL A 341 9.17 38.68 -11.99
C VAL A 341 10.45 37.92 -11.62
N LEU A 342 10.57 36.65 -12.03
CA LEU A 342 11.74 35.82 -11.73
C LEU A 342 13.01 36.26 -12.50
N LEU A 343 12.88 36.63 -13.78
CA LEU A 343 13.97 37.05 -14.66
C LEU A 343 14.30 38.55 -14.58
N GLY A 344 13.34 39.38 -14.15
CA GLY A 344 13.47 40.84 -14.07
C GLY A 344 14.38 41.36 -12.96
N GLY A 345 14.99 40.46 -12.18
CA GLY A 345 15.84 40.78 -11.04
C GLY A 345 15.01 41.20 -9.83
N TYR A 346 15.16 40.46 -8.73
CA TYR A 346 14.49 40.69 -7.45
C TYR A 346 14.66 42.13 -6.91
N GLU A 347 15.68 42.87 -7.36
CA GLU A 347 15.92 44.27 -7.01
C GLU A 347 14.81 45.23 -7.48
N LYS A 348 14.09 44.93 -8.57
CA LYS A 348 13.04 45.82 -9.09
C LYS A 348 11.71 45.70 -8.33
N VAL A 349 11.40 44.50 -7.83
CA VAL A 349 10.21 44.24 -7.01
C VAL A 349 10.42 44.71 -5.57
N ARG A 350 11.65 44.57 -5.03
CA ARG A 350 12.03 45.08 -3.71
C ARG A 350 11.95 46.62 -3.65
N ALA A 351 12.33 47.30 -4.73
CA ALA A 351 12.28 48.76 -4.83
C ALA A 351 10.85 49.34 -4.99
N GLU A 352 9.91 48.60 -5.59
CA GLU A 352 8.55 49.11 -5.87
C GLU A 352 7.48 48.67 -4.86
N THR A 353 7.66 47.54 -4.15
CA THR A 353 6.61 46.98 -3.28
C THR A 353 6.83 47.16 -1.78
N GLY A 354 8.07 47.41 -1.33
CA GLY A 354 8.37 47.58 0.10
C GLY A 354 8.04 46.36 0.99
N LEU A 355 7.74 45.21 0.40
CA LEU A 355 7.37 43.99 1.12
C LEU A 355 8.63 43.20 1.46
N ASP A 356 8.79 42.89 2.74
CA ASP A 356 9.84 41.99 3.22
C ASP A 356 9.59 40.55 2.71
N HIS A 357 10.66 39.78 2.53
CA HIS A 357 10.69 38.45 1.90
C HIS A 357 9.61 37.48 2.42
N ALA A 358 9.23 37.65 3.67
CA ALA A 358 8.30 36.83 4.44
C ALA A 358 6.81 37.01 4.05
N GLU A 359 6.39 38.23 3.67
CA GLU A 359 4.98 38.55 3.39
C GLU A 359 4.54 37.98 2.03
N TYR A 360 5.41 38.08 1.02
CA TYR A 360 5.16 37.54 -0.33
C TYR A 360 5.13 36.01 -0.36
N ALA A 361 5.88 35.36 0.53
CA ALA A 361 5.93 33.90 0.64
C ALA A 361 4.67 33.32 1.33
N ARG A 362 4.04 34.05 2.25
CA ARG A 362 2.83 33.61 2.97
C ARG A 362 1.56 33.65 2.12
N GLN A 363 1.45 34.59 1.19
CA GLN A 363 0.26 34.75 0.35
C GLN A 363 0.39 33.95 -0.96
N GLY A 364 -0.60 33.08 -1.20
CA GLY A 364 -0.82 32.48 -2.52
C GLY A 364 -0.36 31.05 -2.74
N PHE A 365 0.46 30.46 -1.86
CA PHE A 365 0.75 29.02 -1.95
C PHE A 365 -0.53 28.16 -1.91
N TRP A 366 -1.41 28.44 -0.96
CA TRP A 366 -2.71 27.76 -0.87
C TRP A 366 -3.57 27.97 -2.11
N GLN A 367 -3.49 29.15 -2.73
CA GLN A 367 -4.21 29.45 -3.98
C GLN A 367 -3.67 28.62 -5.14
N LEU A 368 -2.34 28.41 -5.20
CA LEU A 368 -1.70 27.56 -6.21
C LEU A 368 -2.06 26.08 -6.02
N LEU A 369 -2.05 25.57 -4.78
CA LEU A 369 -2.52 24.21 -4.48
C LEU A 369 -3.98 24.03 -4.94
N TRP A 370 -4.86 24.98 -4.61
CA TRP A 370 -6.25 24.95 -5.07
C TRP A 370 -6.34 25.02 -6.59
N ALA A 371 -5.50 25.82 -7.26
CA ALA A 371 -5.45 25.88 -8.71
C ALA A 371 -5.05 24.53 -9.32
N THR A 372 -4.06 23.82 -8.76
CA THR A 372 -3.67 22.47 -9.19
C THR A 372 -4.83 21.48 -9.03
N LEU A 373 -5.49 21.47 -7.87
CA LEU A 373 -6.65 20.61 -7.59
C LEU A 373 -7.85 20.90 -8.51
N LEU A 374 -8.20 22.17 -8.69
CA LEU A 374 -9.27 22.60 -9.60
C LEU A 374 -8.93 22.24 -11.05
N THR A 375 -7.66 22.33 -11.44
CA THR A 375 -7.24 21.95 -12.79
C THR A 375 -7.40 20.46 -13.03
N LEU A 376 -7.03 19.60 -12.06
CA LEU A 376 -7.28 18.17 -12.15
C LEU A 376 -8.79 17.85 -12.26
N LEU A 377 -9.63 18.57 -11.51
CA LEU A 377 -11.08 18.45 -11.62
C LEU A 377 -11.57 18.86 -13.01
N VAL A 378 -11.09 19.98 -13.55
CA VAL A 378 -11.39 20.45 -14.91
C VAL A 378 -10.96 19.42 -15.95
N ILE A 379 -9.77 18.82 -15.81
CA ILE A 379 -9.28 17.77 -16.70
C ILE A 379 -10.20 16.54 -16.65
N ALA A 380 -10.57 16.08 -15.46
CA ALA A 380 -11.47 14.93 -15.28
C ALA A 380 -12.84 15.17 -15.94
N LEU A 381 -13.41 16.36 -15.73
CA LEU A 381 -14.67 16.81 -16.34
C LEU A 381 -14.55 16.93 -17.86
N ALA A 382 -13.48 17.56 -18.35
CA ALA A 382 -13.21 17.72 -19.77
C ALA A 382 -13.09 16.36 -20.48
N LEU A 383 -12.40 15.38 -19.90
CA LEU A 383 -12.30 14.03 -20.44
C LEU A 383 -13.67 13.31 -20.50
N ARG A 384 -14.57 13.59 -19.55
CA ARG A 384 -15.93 13.01 -19.54
C ARG A 384 -16.76 13.46 -20.74
N TRP A 385 -16.63 14.71 -21.17
CA TRP A 385 -17.41 15.32 -22.27
C TRP A 385 -16.63 15.53 -23.58
N ALA A 386 -15.41 15.00 -23.67
CA ALA A 386 -14.53 15.17 -24.82
C ALA A 386 -15.17 14.70 -26.15
N PRO A 387 -14.96 15.42 -27.27
CA PRO A 387 -15.36 14.99 -28.61
C PRO A 387 -14.76 13.63 -29.01
N ARG A 388 -15.53 12.78 -29.72
CA ARG A 388 -15.14 11.38 -30.04
C ARG A 388 -15.20 11.01 -31.52
N GLY A 389 -15.28 12.00 -32.42
CA GLY A 389 -15.55 11.84 -33.86
C GLY A 389 -14.37 11.52 -34.77
N GLY A 390 -13.21 11.07 -34.25
CA GLY A 390 -12.09 10.58 -35.10
C GLY A 390 -10.68 10.98 -34.63
N SER A 391 -9.69 10.89 -35.53
CA SER A 391 -8.28 11.22 -35.24
C SER A 391 -8.07 12.69 -34.91
N ARG A 392 -8.74 13.61 -35.63
CA ARG A 392 -8.68 15.05 -35.38
C ARG A 392 -9.17 15.44 -33.98
N ASP A 393 -10.24 14.80 -33.50
CA ASP A 393 -10.77 15.03 -32.15
C ASP A 393 -9.78 14.56 -31.08
N ARG A 394 -9.13 13.40 -31.30
CA ARG A 394 -8.10 12.90 -30.38
C ARG A 394 -6.89 13.82 -30.31
N THR A 395 -6.43 14.34 -31.45
CA THR A 395 -5.32 15.29 -31.48
C THR A 395 -5.70 16.60 -30.79
N LEU A 396 -6.90 17.14 -31.04
CA LEU A 396 -7.39 18.34 -30.37
C LEU A 396 -7.47 18.17 -28.85
N VAL A 397 -8.04 17.05 -28.38
CA VAL A 397 -8.14 16.76 -26.94
C VAL A 397 -6.76 16.63 -26.30
N ARG A 398 -5.84 15.91 -26.95
CA ARG A 398 -4.46 15.75 -26.49
C ARG A 398 -3.69 17.06 -26.45
N ALA A 399 -3.85 17.91 -27.48
CA ALA A 399 -3.18 19.20 -27.54
C ALA A 399 -3.70 20.13 -26.43
N VAL A 400 -5.01 20.31 -26.33
CA VAL A 400 -5.61 21.25 -25.36
C VAL A 400 -5.38 20.81 -23.91
N LEU A 401 -5.62 19.53 -23.58
CA LEU A 401 -5.39 19.03 -22.22
C LEU A 401 -3.91 18.84 -21.92
N GLY A 402 -3.10 18.48 -22.93
CA GLY A 402 -1.65 18.35 -22.79
C GLY A 402 -1.00 19.68 -22.47
N THR A 403 -1.35 20.74 -23.20
CA THR A 403 -0.90 22.11 -22.89
C THR A 403 -1.33 22.51 -21.48
N LEU A 404 -2.59 22.24 -21.09
CA LEU A 404 -3.06 22.55 -19.74
C LEU A 404 -2.22 21.84 -18.68
N CYS A 405 -1.97 20.54 -18.83
CA CYS A 405 -1.13 19.79 -17.91
C CYS A 405 0.30 20.34 -17.81
N VAL A 406 0.91 20.70 -18.94
CA VAL A 406 2.27 21.29 -18.95
C VAL A 406 2.29 22.64 -18.24
N LEU A 407 1.32 23.51 -18.50
CA LEU A 407 1.21 24.79 -17.79
C LEU A 407 0.98 24.57 -16.28
N THR A 408 0.12 23.63 -15.90
CA THR A 408 -0.08 23.29 -14.48
C THR A 408 1.19 22.74 -13.83
N LEU A 409 2.02 21.96 -14.54
CA LEU A 409 3.31 21.51 -14.00
C LEU A 409 4.26 22.66 -13.72
N VAL A 410 4.24 23.72 -14.53
CA VAL A 410 5.02 24.95 -14.25
C VAL A 410 4.47 25.65 -13.00
N VAL A 411 3.14 25.67 -12.81
CA VAL A 411 2.51 26.21 -11.60
C VAL A 411 2.90 25.40 -10.35
N VAL A 412 2.89 24.07 -10.44
CA VAL A 412 3.37 23.16 -9.36
C VAL A 412 4.82 23.48 -8.99
N ALA A 413 5.71 23.62 -9.99
CA ALA A 413 7.11 23.97 -9.76
C ALA A 413 7.26 25.35 -9.08
N SER A 414 6.45 26.32 -9.48
CA SER A 414 6.38 27.66 -8.87
C SER A 414 5.90 27.59 -7.42
N ALA A 415 4.88 26.77 -7.13
CA ALA A 415 4.36 26.56 -5.77
C ALA A 415 5.42 25.93 -4.85
N LEU A 416 6.14 24.90 -5.32
CA LEU A 416 7.22 24.27 -4.57
C LEU A 416 8.37 25.25 -4.29
N ARG A 417 8.73 26.12 -5.25
CA ARG A 417 9.75 27.16 -5.02
C ARG A 417 9.32 28.22 -4.02
N ARG A 418 8.04 28.59 -3.98
CA ARG A 418 7.52 29.47 -2.92
C ARG A 418 7.58 28.80 -1.54
N MET A 419 7.28 27.50 -1.47
CA MET A 419 7.39 26.74 -0.22
C MET A 419 8.84 26.65 0.26
N ASP A 420 9.79 26.44 -0.64
CA ASP A 420 11.24 26.43 -0.36
C ASP A 420 11.67 27.73 0.33
N LEU A 421 11.34 28.88 -0.28
CA LEU A 421 11.60 30.21 0.31
C LEU A 421 10.90 30.41 1.66
N TYR A 422 9.68 29.88 1.81
CA TYR A 422 8.94 29.99 3.07
C TYR A 422 9.60 29.16 4.19
N VAL A 423 10.13 27.99 3.85
CA VAL A 423 10.84 27.10 4.78
C VAL A 423 12.20 27.67 5.14
N ASP A 424 12.93 28.27 4.20
CA ASP A 424 14.21 28.92 4.47
C ASP A 424 14.05 30.04 5.52
N GLU A 425 12.95 30.79 5.44
CA GLU A 425 12.69 31.92 6.34
C GLU A 425 12.13 31.47 7.70
N TYR A 426 11.17 30.55 7.76
CA TYR A 426 10.44 30.21 8.99
C TYR A 426 10.65 28.78 9.50
N GLY A 427 11.57 28.03 8.91
CA GLY A 427 11.81 26.62 9.23
C GLY A 427 10.78 25.66 8.63
N LEU A 428 11.02 24.35 8.76
CA LEU A 428 10.11 23.33 8.25
C LEU A 428 9.08 22.96 9.33
N THR A 429 7.83 22.74 8.94
CA THR A 429 6.77 22.24 9.84
C THR A 429 6.03 21.06 9.21
N ARG A 430 5.30 20.30 10.04
CA ARG A 430 4.41 19.19 9.62
C ARG A 430 3.45 19.60 8.52
N LEU A 431 2.88 20.81 8.60
CA LEU A 431 2.00 21.33 7.56
C LEU A 431 2.75 21.61 6.25
N ARG A 432 3.87 22.35 6.32
CA ARG A 432 4.66 22.73 5.14
C ARG A 432 5.16 21.50 4.38
N ILE A 433 5.73 20.50 5.07
CA ILE A 433 6.20 19.26 4.44
C ILE A 433 5.06 18.41 3.87
N SER A 434 3.91 18.35 4.55
CA SER A 434 2.75 17.59 4.08
C SER A 434 2.17 18.19 2.80
N VAL A 435 2.05 19.52 2.73
CA VAL A 435 1.51 20.15 1.52
C VAL A 435 2.53 20.10 0.38
N ALA A 436 3.84 20.24 0.65
CA ALA A 436 4.87 20.03 -0.37
C ALA A 436 4.84 18.61 -0.95
N ALA A 437 4.69 17.59 -0.09
CA ALA A 437 4.56 16.20 -0.52
C ALA A 437 3.28 15.96 -1.35
N MET A 438 2.15 16.55 -0.94
CA MET A 438 0.89 16.50 -1.69
C MET A 438 1.04 17.16 -3.06
N GLU A 439 1.58 18.38 -3.12
CA GLU A 439 1.77 19.14 -4.36
C GLU A 439 2.71 18.40 -5.33
N LEU A 440 3.79 17.78 -4.81
CA LEU A 440 4.67 16.92 -5.59
C LEU A 440 3.93 15.71 -6.16
N TRP A 441 3.09 15.05 -5.35
CA TRP A 441 2.28 13.92 -5.82
C TRP A 441 1.25 14.35 -6.89
N LEU A 442 0.61 15.51 -6.75
CA LEU A 442 -0.27 16.08 -7.78
C LEU A 442 0.50 16.34 -9.10
N GLY A 443 1.74 16.81 -9.01
CA GLY A 443 2.66 16.89 -10.15
C GLY A 443 2.89 15.53 -10.82
N VAL A 444 3.15 14.48 -10.04
CA VAL A 444 3.27 13.10 -10.56
C VAL A 444 1.97 12.65 -11.25
N VAL A 445 0.80 12.97 -10.68
CA VAL A 445 -0.50 12.67 -11.31
C VAL A 445 -0.65 13.36 -12.67
N LEU A 446 -0.26 14.63 -12.80
CA LEU A 446 -0.25 15.36 -14.07
C LEU A 446 0.67 14.71 -15.11
N VAL A 447 1.87 14.28 -14.69
CA VAL A 447 2.80 13.54 -15.55
C VAL A 447 2.19 12.20 -16.01
N LEU A 448 1.53 11.48 -15.11
CA LEU A 448 0.83 10.23 -15.45
C LEU A 448 -0.33 10.47 -16.41
N ILE A 449 -1.07 11.58 -16.29
CA ILE A 449 -2.13 11.98 -17.23
C ILE A 449 -1.55 12.27 -18.61
N LEU A 450 -0.44 13.00 -18.69
CA LEU A 450 0.28 13.25 -19.94
C LEU A 450 0.73 11.94 -20.60
N ALA A 451 1.37 11.05 -19.82
CA ALA A 451 1.79 9.74 -20.29
C ALA A 451 0.59 8.89 -20.77
N ALA A 452 -0.53 8.91 -20.05
CA ALA A 452 -1.76 8.23 -20.46
C ALA A 452 -2.36 8.81 -21.76
N GLY A 453 -2.15 10.09 -22.04
CA GLY A 453 -2.48 10.71 -23.32
C GLY A 453 -1.76 10.05 -24.50
N VAL A 454 -0.50 9.65 -24.30
CA VAL A 454 0.36 9.03 -25.33
C VAL A 454 0.19 7.51 -25.38
N PHE A 455 0.36 6.82 -24.24
CA PHE A 455 0.40 5.35 -24.14
C PHE A 455 -0.97 4.70 -23.89
N GLY A 456 -2.01 5.50 -23.64
CA GLY A 456 -3.38 5.07 -23.40
C GLY A 456 -3.75 5.04 -21.91
N ALA A 457 -5.01 5.39 -21.62
CA ALA A 457 -5.50 5.59 -20.24
C ALA A 457 -5.85 4.31 -19.46
N ARG A 458 -5.68 3.11 -20.05
CA ARG A 458 -6.10 1.84 -19.42
C ARG A 458 -5.40 1.53 -18.09
N PHE A 459 -4.17 2.02 -17.92
CA PHE A 459 -3.37 1.79 -16.71
C PHE A 459 -3.39 2.98 -15.74
N LEU A 460 -3.98 4.11 -16.14
CA LEU A 460 -3.93 5.35 -15.36
C LEU A 460 -4.46 5.20 -13.92
N PRO A 461 -5.62 4.55 -13.66
CA PRO A 461 -6.10 4.39 -12.28
C PRO A 461 -5.12 3.62 -11.39
N ARG A 462 -4.49 2.59 -11.96
CA ARG A 462 -3.49 1.77 -11.24
C ARG A 462 -2.17 2.49 -11.08
N ALA A 463 -1.73 3.22 -12.09
CA ALA A 463 -0.50 4.01 -12.01
C ALA A 463 -0.61 5.07 -10.92
N ILE A 464 -1.75 5.76 -10.83
CA ILE A 464 -2.03 6.75 -9.76
C ILE A 464 -2.09 6.07 -8.39
N ALA A 465 -2.73 4.90 -8.27
CA ALA A 465 -2.76 4.16 -7.00
C ALA A 465 -1.36 3.67 -6.57
N VAL A 466 -0.53 3.20 -7.52
CA VAL A 466 0.87 2.84 -7.24
C VAL A 466 1.67 4.07 -6.83
N SER A 467 1.54 5.21 -7.54
CA SER A 467 2.29 6.41 -7.20
C SER A 467 1.88 6.99 -5.85
N ALA A 468 0.60 6.92 -5.49
CA ALA A 468 0.12 7.28 -4.16
C ALA A 468 0.71 6.38 -3.07
N ALA A 469 0.65 5.05 -3.25
CA ALA A 469 1.23 4.12 -2.30
C ALA A 469 2.75 4.28 -2.15
N ALA A 470 3.46 4.47 -3.27
CA ALA A 470 4.89 4.74 -3.27
C ALA A 470 5.22 6.09 -2.59
N GLY A 471 4.41 7.11 -2.81
CA GLY A 471 4.54 8.41 -2.15
C GLY A 471 4.35 8.31 -0.64
N VAL A 472 3.29 7.63 -0.17
CA VAL A 472 3.06 7.39 1.27
C VAL A 472 4.18 6.55 1.89
N LEU A 473 4.64 5.51 1.19
CA LEU A 473 5.75 4.69 1.66
C LEU A 473 7.04 5.51 1.79
N ALA A 474 7.40 6.28 0.76
CA ALA A 474 8.57 7.14 0.79
C ALA A 474 8.46 8.19 1.89
N PHE A 475 7.30 8.84 2.00
CA PHE A 475 7.04 9.85 3.02
C PHE A 475 7.15 9.29 4.44
N GLY A 476 6.60 8.11 4.69
CA GLY A 476 6.74 7.41 5.97
C GLY A 476 8.20 7.03 6.25
N LEU A 477 8.88 6.37 5.31
CA LEU A 477 10.24 5.87 5.49
C LEU A 477 11.31 6.96 5.64
N LEU A 478 11.11 8.12 5.02
CA LEU A 478 12.01 9.27 5.17
C LEU A 478 11.96 9.89 6.57
N SER A 479 10.94 9.56 7.38
CA SER A 479 10.62 10.18 8.66
C SER A 479 10.46 11.70 8.54
N PRO A 480 9.22 12.20 8.34
CA PRO A 480 9.01 13.62 8.16
C PRO A 480 9.31 14.42 9.43
N ASP A 481 9.10 13.86 10.63
CA ASP A 481 9.50 14.50 11.90
C ASP A 481 11.03 14.58 12.03
N GLY A 482 11.76 13.54 11.58
CA GLY A 482 13.22 13.58 11.48
C GLY A 482 13.74 14.62 10.47
N LEU A 483 13.11 14.72 9.29
CA LEU A 483 13.46 15.75 8.29
C LEU A 483 13.17 17.18 8.78
N ILE A 484 12.06 17.37 9.50
CA ILE A 484 11.73 18.64 10.14
C ILE A 484 12.83 19.03 11.12
N ALA A 485 13.22 18.13 12.01
CA ALA A 485 14.27 18.41 12.99
C ALA A 485 15.62 18.69 12.30
N GLU A 486 16.00 17.87 11.32
CA GLU A 486 17.24 18.05 10.55
C GLU A 486 17.31 19.43 9.91
N GLN A 487 16.26 19.85 9.19
CA GLN A 487 16.25 21.13 8.49
C GLN A 487 16.23 22.33 9.44
N ASN A 488 15.50 22.25 10.55
CA ASN A 488 15.46 23.33 11.54
C ASN A 488 16.81 23.47 12.28
N VAL A 489 17.45 22.35 12.63
CA VAL A 489 18.79 22.36 13.25
C VAL A 489 19.83 22.90 12.28
N GLN A 490 19.83 22.46 11.01
CA GLN A 490 20.75 23.01 10.01
C GLN A 490 20.56 24.52 9.80
N ARG A 491 19.32 25.01 9.80
CA ARG A 491 19.01 26.45 9.72
C ARG A 491 19.58 27.21 10.93
N PHE A 492 19.42 26.66 12.13
CA PHE A 492 19.95 27.23 13.36
C PHE A 492 21.49 27.26 13.34
N GLU A 493 22.15 26.17 12.96
CA GLU A 493 23.62 26.07 12.84
C GLU A 493 24.18 27.04 11.79
N ALA A 494 23.47 27.23 10.68
CA ALA A 494 23.90 28.13 9.61
C ALA A 494 23.66 29.61 9.94
N ARG A 495 22.64 29.93 10.75
CA ARG A 495 22.23 31.29 11.09
C ARG A 495 21.67 31.32 12.51
N GLU A 496 22.54 31.57 13.49
CA GLU A 496 22.16 31.62 14.89
C GLU A 496 21.04 32.65 15.17
N SER A 497 21.03 33.78 14.45
CA SER A 497 19.99 34.80 14.54
C SER A 497 18.60 34.35 14.06
N ALA A 498 18.50 33.23 13.35
CA ALA A 498 17.25 32.72 12.79
C ALA A 498 16.36 32.03 13.85
N GLY A 499 16.95 31.71 15.02
CA GLY A 499 16.28 31.05 16.14
C GLY A 499 15.78 29.63 15.81
N ILE A 500 15.42 28.89 16.86
CA ILE A 500 14.72 27.62 16.74
C ILE A 500 13.50 27.63 17.66
N ASP A 501 12.35 27.24 17.13
CA ASP A 501 11.11 27.14 17.90
C ASP A 501 11.13 25.86 18.74
N ILE A 502 11.63 25.99 19.98
CA ILE A 502 11.72 24.89 20.95
C ILE A 502 10.34 24.33 21.30
N ASP A 503 9.33 25.20 21.37
CA ASP A 503 7.96 24.78 21.68
C ASP A 503 7.37 23.90 20.57
N TYR A 504 7.76 24.14 19.32
CA TYR A 504 7.40 23.29 18.20
C TYR A 504 8.22 21.99 18.15
N VAL A 505 9.54 22.06 18.26
CA VAL A 505 10.40 20.87 18.03
C VAL A 505 10.33 19.84 19.17
N LYS A 506 9.96 20.25 20.39
CA LYS A 506 9.79 19.34 21.53
C LYS A 506 8.63 18.34 21.38
N ASP A 507 7.66 18.66 20.51
CA ASP A 507 6.48 17.84 20.22
C ASP A 507 6.67 16.91 18.98
N LEU A 508 7.89 16.86 18.43
CA LEU A 508 8.26 15.93 17.37
C LEU A 508 8.47 14.51 17.92
N SER A 509 8.30 13.50 17.06
CA SER A 509 8.45 12.10 17.45
C SER A 509 9.89 11.71 17.81
N ALA A 510 10.09 10.48 18.28
CA ALA A 510 11.43 9.96 18.60
C ALA A 510 12.40 9.98 17.42
N ASP A 511 11.90 10.01 16.18
CA ASP A 511 12.73 10.13 14.98
C ASP A 511 13.49 11.47 14.89
N ALA A 512 13.07 12.51 15.61
CA ALA A 512 13.72 13.82 15.64
C ALA A 512 14.98 13.85 16.52
N VAL A 513 15.11 12.91 17.47
CA VAL A 513 16.18 12.91 18.49
C VAL A 513 17.59 12.99 17.90
N PRO A 514 17.96 12.23 16.85
CA PRO A 514 19.31 12.32 16.29
C PRO A 514 19.68 13.71 15.77
N ALA A 515 18.71 14.47 15.25
CA ALA A 515 18.95 15.82 14.77
C ALA A 515 19.01 16.82 15.93
N LEU A 516 18.05 16.75 16.86
CA LEU A 516 17.95 17.65 18.02
C LEU A 516 19.10 17.48 19.02
N ASP A 517 19.73 16.30 19.09
CA ASP A 517 20.90 16.04 19.95
C ASP A 517 22.13 16.88 19.61
N ARG A 518 22.19 17.45 18.39
CA ARG A 518 23.28 18.33 17.94
C ARG A 518 23.18 19.76 18.44
N LEU A 519 22.01 20.16 18.95
CA LEU A 519 21.83 21.51 19.47
C LEU A 519 22.78 21.79 20.64
N PRO A 520 23.19 23.06 20.84
CA PRO A 520 23.87 23.46 22.06
C PRO A 520 22.92 23.38 23.26
N GLU A 521 23.50 23.41 24.47
CA GLU A 521 22.71 23.62 25.69
C GLU A 521 22.49 25.12 25.89
N PRO A 522 21.28 25.56 26.32
CA PRO A 522 20.15 24.77 26.85
C PRO A 522 19.12 24.25 25.82
N GLU A 523 19.19 24.63 24.54
CA GLU A 523 18.20 24.32 23.51
C GLU A 523 17.98 22.81 23.34
N ARG A 524 19.07 22.04 23.34
CA ARG A 524 19.06 20.58 23.25
C ARG A 524 18.22 19.96 24.35
N SER A 525 18.52 20.30 25.60
CA SER A 525 17.83 19.74 26.76
C SER A 525 16.35 20.10 26.75
N CYS A 526 16.01 21.31 26.32
CA CYS A 526 14.62 21.75 26.24
C CYS A 526 13.84 21.07 25.12
N ALA A 527 14.46 20.84 23.96
CA ALA A 527 13.85 20.13 22.84
C ALA A 527 13.66 18.63 23.12
N LEU A 528 14.60 17.98 23.81
CA LEU A 528 14.57 16.53 24.04
C LEU A 528 13.81 16.10 25.31
N ARG A 529 13.43 17.03 26.19
CA ARG A 529 12.86 16.73 27.51
C ARG A 529 11.59 15.86 27.47
N ILE A 530 10.69 16.12 26.54
CA ILE A 530 9.41 15.39 26.43
C ILE A 530 9.69 13.97 25.93
N VAL A 531 10.36 13.85 24.79
CA VAL A 531 10.71 12.56 24.18
C VAL A 531 11.54 11.69 25.13
N GLN A 532 12.48 12.26 25.90
CA GLN A 532 13.23 11.48 26.89
C GLN A 532 12.33 10.88 27.97
N ARG A 533 11.33 11.63 28.44
CA ARG A 533 10.38 11.10 29.43
C ARG A 533 9.61 9.93 28.84
N GLU A 534 9.12 10.06 27.61
CA GLU A 534 8.33 9.03 26.93
C GLU A 534 9.16 7.76 26.66
N VAL A 535 10.38 7.92 26.14
CA VAL A 535 11.22 6.79 25.69
C VAL A 535 11.98 6.10 26.83
N LEU A 536 12.48 6.84 27.83
CA LEU A 536 13.25 6.23 28.94
C LEU A 536 12.37 5.70 30.07
N HIS A 537 11.17 6.24 30.27
CA HIS A 537 10.24 5.78 31.31
C HIS A 537 9.10 4.91 30.73
N GLY A 538 9.10 4.67 29.42
CA GLY A 538 8.18 3.75 28.78
C GLY A 538 8.66 2.31 28.92
N ASP A 539 7.80 1.44 29.45
CA ASP A 539 7.98 -0.01 29.45
C ASP A 539 7.46 -0.63 28.14
N THR A 540 7.78 -0.02 26.99
CA THR A 540 7.33 -0.50 25.67
C THR A 540 8.08 -1.79 25.32
N PRO A 541 7.37 -2.92 25.05
CA PRO A 541 8.03 -4.16 24.66
C PRO A 541 8.71 -4.04 23.30
N TRP A 542 9.78 -4.81 23.07
CA TRP A 542 10.59 -4.74 21.84
C TRP A 542 9.78 -4.90 20.53
N TYR A 543 8.66 -5.62 20.58
CA TYR A 543 7.80 -5.89 19.43
C TYR A 543 6.87 -4.70 19.09
N ALA A 544 6.63 -3.81 20.07
CA ALA A 544 5.89 -2.57 19.92
C ALA A 544 6.80 -1.37 19.62
N THR A 545 8.07 -1.43 20.01
CA THR A 545 9.09 -0.39 19.79
C THR A 545 9.44 -0.26 18.30
N SER A 546 9.46 0.97 17.79
CA SER A 546 9.95 1.27 16.44
C SER A 546 11.48 1.37 16.43
N TRP A 547 12.12 1.17 15.27
CA TRP A 547 13.58 1.38 15.16
C TRP A 547 14.01 2.82 15.48
N GLY A 548 13.18 3.81 15.12
CA GLY A 548 13.38 5.22 15.47
C GLY A 548 13.40 5.45 16.98
N GLU A 549 12.45 4.87 17.70
CA GLU A 549 12.37 4.92 19.17
C GLU A 549 13.57 4.21 19.83
N ALA A 550 13.94 3.02 19.36
CA ALA A 550 15.09 2.29 19.88
C ALA A 550 16.41 3.09 19.71
N ARG A 551 16.58 3.75 18.55
CA ARG A 551 17.73 4.62 18.30
C ARG A 551 17.71 5.87 19.18
N ALA A 552 16.54 6.47 19.39
CA ALA A 552 16.38 7.61 20.28
C ALA A 552 16.75 7.26 21.72
N LYS A 553 16.28 6.09 22.20
CA LYS A 553 16.61 5.55 23.53
C LYS A 553 18.13 5.44 23.74
N GLU A 554 18.83 4.84 22.78
CA GLU A 554 20.29 4.68 22.83
C GLU A 554 21.04 6.03 22.93
N ILE A 555 20.59 7.04 22.19
CA ILE A 555 21.21 8.39 22.21
C ILE A 555 21.00 9.05 23.59
N LEU A 556 19.77 8.96 24.12
CA LEU A 556 19.40 9.61 25.37
C LEU A 556 19.98 8.91 26.60
N GLU A 557 20.19 7.59 26.55
CA GLU A 557 20.93 6.85 27.59
C GLU A 557 22.41 7.26 27.63
N LYS A 558 23.03 7.49 26.47
CA LYS A 558 24.44 7.93 26.37
C LYS A 558 24.62 9.38 26.81
N ARG A 559 23.68 10.25 26.49
CA ARG A 559 23.74 11.69 26.79
C ARG A 559 22.39 12.17 27.31
N PRO A 560 22.07 11.96 28.60
CA PRO A 560 20.80 12.39 29.16
C PRO A 560 20.66 13.92 29.13
N VAL A 561 19.42 14.38 28.97
CA VAL A 561 19.01 15.79 29.07
C VAL A 561 19.43 16.36 30.42
N GLN A 562 20.04 17.55 30.41
CA GLN A 562 20.54 18.26 31.59
C GLN A 562 19.72 19.55 31.77
N GLY A 563 19.07 19.75 32.91
CA GLY A 563 18.48 21.06 33.23
C GLY A 563 17.19 21.02 34.03
N ASP A 564 16.96 22.13 34.73
CA ASP A 564 15.69 22.41 35.41
C ASP A 564 14.69 22.95 34.37
N GLY A 565 13.42 22.53 34.45
CA GLY A 565 12.42 22.86 33.45
C GLY A 565 12.12 24.35 33.29
N ARG A 566 12.63 25.17 34.23
CA ARG A 566 12.57 26.64 34.26
C ARG A 566 13.44 27.30 33.19
N ASP A 567 14.57 26.71 32.81
CA ASP A 567 15.47 27.28 31.79
C ASP A 567 14.81 27.24 30.40
N CYS A 568 13.94 26.26 30.17
CA CYS A 568 13.19 26.10 28.93
C CYS A 568 12.06 27.11 28.74
N TYR A 569 11.55 27.71 29.82
CA TYR A 569 10.45 28.66 29.76
C TYR A 569 10.87 29.99 29.11
N ARG A 570 12.14 30.37 29.24
CA ARG A 570 12.69 31.60 28.63
C ARG A 570 12.83 31.45 27.10
N LEU A 571 13.24 30.26 26.64
CA LEU A 571 13.45 29.97 25.23
C LEU A 571 12.14 29.89 24.41
N GLY A 572 11.03 29.50 25.04
CA GLY A 572 9.71 29.45 24.38
C GLY A 572 9.07 30.82 24.18
N THR A 573 9.35 31.79 25.06
CA THR A 573 8.80 33.15 24.97
C THR A 573 9.52 34.05 23.96
N ASP A 574 10.79 33.78 23.66
CA ASP A 574 11.58 34.63 22.75
C ASP A 574 11.23 34.41 21.26
N GLY A 575 10.51 33.33 20.92
CA GLY A 575 10.00 33.05 19.57
C GLY A 575 8.74 33.83 19.17
N VAL A 576 8.13 34.57 20.10
CA VAL A 576 6.96 35.44 19.86
C VAL A 576 7.32 36.87 20.24
N ARG A 577 8.35 37.42 19.61
CA ARG A 577 8.64 38.86 19.69
C ARG A 577 8.42 39.52 18.35
N ASP A 578 7.15 39.61 17.98
CA ASP A 578 6.61 40.70 17.17
C ASP A 578 5.14 40.93 17.55
N GLY A 579 4.89 41.95 18.38
CA GLY A 579 3.60 42.64 18.41
C GLY A 579 2.64 42.41 19.58
N TYR A 580 3.11 42.19 20.81
CA TYR A 580 2.26 42.45 21.99
C TYR A 580 3.07 43.17 23.07
N GLU A 581 2.82 44.48 23.22
CA GLU A 581 3.21 45.23 24.41
C GLU A 581 2.31 44.76 25.57
N PRO A 582 2.87 44.21 26.67
CA PRO A 582 2.12 44.03 27.89
C PRO A 582 2.23 45.34 28.67
N ASP A 583 1.42 46.33 28.31
CA ASP A 583 1.11 47.38 29.27
C ASP A 583 0.18 46.76 30.32
N ASP A 584 0.76 46.63 31.51
CA ASP A 584 0.20 46.98 32.80
C ASP A 584 -1.28 46.63 33.03
N ASP A 585 -1.52 45.64 33.89
CA ASP A 585 -2.57 45.68 34.90
C ASP A 585 -2.33 44.52 35.87
N GLY A 586 -1.60 44.84 36.95
CA GLY A 586 -1.40 43.91 38.06
C GLY A 586 -2.69 43.69 38.85
N TYR A 587 -3.05 42.42 39.12
CA TYR A 587 -3.57 41.97 40.42
C TYR A 587 -3.66 40.42 40.47
N ASP A 588 -2.84 39.83 41.33
CA ASP A 588 -2.92 38.49 41.93
C ASP A 588 -3.87 38.53 43.16
N PRO A 589 -4.28 37.47 43.89
CA PRO A 589 -4.61 36.07 43.59
C PRO A 589 -6.06 35.73 44.02
N TYR A 590 -6.78 34.93 43.23
CA TYR A 590 -7.79 33.97 43.71
C TYR A 590 -7.89 32.79 42.77
#